data_AF-A0A966SCZ4-F1
#
_entry.id   AF-A0A966SCZ4-F1
#
_cell.length_a   1.000
_cell.length_b   1.000
_cell.length_c   1.000
_cell.angle_alpha   90.00
_cell.angle_beta   90.00
_cell.angle_gamma   90.00
#
_symmetry.space_group_name_H-M   'P 1'
#
loop_
_entity.id
_entity.type
_entity.pdbx_description
1 polymer ?
#
loop_
_entity_poly.entity_id
_entity_poly.type
_entity_poly.pdbx_seq_one_letter_code
_entity_poly.pdbx_strand_id
1 'polypeptide(L)'
;MDDLENPREPAPRLVFFDLDGTITRRDTLIGYVAGFALRHPLRLFGFLAALPALLRFLVVDRDRGRLKGELLHAVMGGARREQVEAWTTAFVRRLIARGCFREALNCIAHHRTVGDHLVLMSATVDLYVPEIAANLGFHEYVCSHVAWQDDRLEGRL
;
A
#
# COMPACT_ATOMS: atom_id res chain seq x y z
N MET A 1 46.00 26.66 -3.27
CA MET A 1 45.70 25.41 -3.99
C MET A 1 44.65 24.72 -3.13
N ASP A 2 43.45 25.26 -2.99
CA ASP A 2 42.49 25.69 -4.03
C ASP A 2 42.27 24.58 -5.05
N ASP A 3 41.52 23.57 -4.60
CA ASP A 3 40.66 22.71 -5.41
C ASP A 3 39.58 22.15 -4.48
N LEU A 4 38.36 22.00 -5.00
CA LEU A 4 37.16 21.38 -4.40
C LEU A 4 36.04 22.32 -3.90
N GLU A 5 35.88 23.52 -4.45
CA GLU A 5 34.56 24.13 -4.60
C GLU A 5 34.11 24.00 -6.06
N ASN A 6 33.74 22.79 -6.45
CA ASN A 6 32.90 22.61 -7.63
C ASN A 6 31.48 22.34 -7.11
N PRO A 7 30.51 23.27 -7.27
CA PRO A 7 29.13 22.94 -6.99
C PRO A 7 28.77 21.81 -7.96
N ARG A 8 28.70 20.57 -7.47
CA ARG A 8 28.11 19.48 -8.24
C ARG A 8 26.76 20.01 -8.69
N GLU A 9 26.55 20.13 -10.01
CA GLU A 9 25.21 20.32 -10.56
C GLU A 9 24.28 19.37 -9.80
N PRO A 10 23.12 19.82 -9.32
CA PRO A 10 22.33 19.02 -8.40
C PRO A 10 21.94 17.73 -9.09
N ALA A 11 22.64 16.64 -8.73
CA ALA A 11 22.29 15.31 -9.18
C ALA A 11 20.87 15.00 -8.70
N PRO A 12 20.06 14.31 -9.51
CA PRO A 12 18.69 13.97 -9.12
C PRO A 12 18.71 13.25 -7.77
N ARG A 13 17.90 13.74 -6.82
CA ARG A 13 17.88 13.19 -5.46
C ARG A 13 17.04 11.92 -5.46
N LEU A 14 17.40 10.98 -4.58
CA LEU A 14 16.55 9.84 -4.27
C LEU A 14 15.63 10.18 -3.11
N VAL A 15 14.31 10.19 -3.33
CA VAL A 15 13.32 10.63 -2.35
C VAL A 15 12.35 9.50 -2.04
N PHE A 16 12.28 9.13 -0.77
CA PHE A 16 11.42 8.07 -0.27
C PHE A 16 10.16 8.67 0.35
N PHE A 17 9.02 8.10 0.00
CA PHE A 17 7.74 8.41 0.63
C PHE A 17 7.18 7.16 1.28
N ASP A 18 6.78 7.28 2.54
CA ASP A 18 5.88 6.30 3.16
C ASP A 18 4.44 6.54 2.69
N LEU A 19 3.58 5.53 2.81
CA LEU A 19 2.18 5.59 2.39
C LEU A 19 1.24 5.93 3.54
N ASP A 20 1.11 5.03 4.52
CA ASP A 20 0.04 5.06 5.52
C ASP A 20 0.33 6.07 6.62
N GLY A 21 -0.48 7.13 6.71
CA GLY A 21 -0.25 8.23 7.65
C GLY A 21 0.72 9.29 7.12
N THR A 22 1.35 9.06 5.96
CA THR A 22 2.26 10.01 5.30
C THR A 22 1.61 10.59 4.03
N ILE A 23 1.30 9.76 3.05
CA ILE A 23 0.53 10.16 1.86
C ILE A 23 -0.96 10.08 2.14
N THR A 24 -1.41 8.99 2.78
CA THR A 24 -2.81 8.73 3.07
C THR A 24 -3.17 9.14 4.50
N ARG A 25 -4.40 9.62 4.70
CA ARG A 25 -4.90 10.03 6.02
C ARG A 25 -5.11 8.89 7.00
N ARG A 26 -5.24 7.66 6.49
CA ARG A 26 -5.61 6.47 7.27
C ARG A 26 -4.90 5.26 6.67
N ASP A 27 -4.75 4.23 7.49
CA ASP A 27 -4.31 2.90 7.06
C ASP A 27 -5.14 2.43 5.84
N THR A 28 -4.43 2.05 4.79
CA THR A 28 -5.01 1.66 3.51
C THR A 28 -5.54 0.22 3.51
N LEU A 29 -4.95 -0.68 4.30
CA LEU A 29 -5.27 -2.10 4.25
C LEU A 29 -6.70 -2.37 4.74
N ILE A 30 -7.07 -1.81 5.90
CA ILE A 30 -8.42 -2.04 6.45
C ILE A 30 -9.48 -1.49 5.50
N GLY A 31 -9.26 -0.29 4.95
CA GLY A 31 -10.16 0.31 3.98
C GLY A 31 -10.29 -0.51 2.69
N TYR A 32 -9.17 -1.08 2.22
CA TYR A 32 -9.13 -1.94 1.04
C TYR A 32 -9.91 -3.23 1.26
N VAL A 33 -9.63 -3.95 2.36
CA VAL A 33 -10.27 -5.22 2.70
C VAL A 33 -11.77 -5.04 2.96
N ALA A 34 -12.16 -4.00 3.71
CA ALA A 34 -13.57 -3.71 3.98
C ALA A 34 -14.33 -3.33 2.70
N GLY A 35 -13.74 -2.51 1.84
CA GLY A 35 -14.35 -2.13 0.57
C GLY A 35 -14.55 -3.30 -0.40
N PHE A 36 -13.65 -4.28 -0.36
CA PHE A 36 -13.80 -5.55 -1.09
C PHE A 36 -14.91 -6.41 -0.50
N ALA A 37 -14.95 -6.59 0.83
CA ALA A 37 -15.98 -7.38 1.50
C ALA A 37 -17.39 -6.82 1.28
N LEU A 38 -17.56 -5.49 1.25
CA LEU A 38 -18.84 -4.85 0.96
C LEU A 38 -19.36 -5.15 -0.46
N ARG A 39 -18.50 -5.54 -1.39
CA ARG A 39 -18.88 -5.98 -2.76
C ARG A 39 -19.23 -7.47 -2.83
N HIS A 40 -18.84 -8.22 -1.80
CA HIS A 40 -18.98 -9.67 -1.71
C HIS A 40 -19.46 -10.03 -0.30
N PRO A 41 -20.75 -9.84 0.03
CA PRO A 41 -21.23 -9.77 1.42
C PRO A 41 -20.92 -11.00 2.27
N LEU A 42 -20.83 -12.20 1.67
CA LEU A 42 -20.41 -13.42 2.36
C LEU A 42 -18.98 -13.32 2.94
N ARG A 43 -18.13 -12.46 2.39
CA ARG A 43 -16.76 -12.22 2.87
C ARG A 43 -16.70 -11.34 4.11
N LEU A 44 -17.78 -10.66 4.50
CA LEU A 44 -17.84 -9.93 5.76
C LEU A 44 -17.66 -10.86 6.98
N PHE A 45 -18.09 -12.12 6.87
CA PHE A 45 -17.84 -13.14 7.90
C PHE A 45 -16.34 -13.43 8.08
N GLY A 46 -15.50 -13.12 7.09
CA GLY A 46 -14.05 -13.21 7.20
C GLY A 46 -13.46 -12.31 8.29
N PHE A 47 -14.08 -11.15 8.59
CA PHE A 47 -13.65 -10.30 9.71
C PHE A 47 -13.86 -11.00 11.06
N LEU A 48 -14.95 -11.76 11.20
CA LEU A 48 -15.18 -12.56 12.41
C LEU A 48 -14.16 -13.69 12.52
N ALA A 49 -13.80 -14.32 11.40
CA ALA A 49 -12.77 -15.35 11.35
C ALA A 49 -11.36 -14.80 11.67
N ALA A 50 -11.12 -13.49 11.51
CA ALA A 50 -9.88 -12.83 11.88
C ALA A 50 -9.82 -12.39 13.36
N LEU A 51 -10.90 -12.51 14.14
CA LEU A 51 -10.90 -12.13 15.56
C LEU A 51 -9.87 -12.91 16.41
N PRO A 52 -9.68 -14.24 16.24
CA PRO A 52 -8.64 -14.96 16.97
C PRO A 52 -7.22 -14.44 16.67
N ALA A 53 -6.96 -14.04 15.43
CA ALA A 53 -5.71 -13.42 15.02
C ALA A 53 -5.46 -12.10 15.76
N LEU A 54 -6.50 -11.26 15.85
CA LEU A 54 -6.46 -10.00 16.56
C LEU A 54 -6.22 -10.21 18.07
N LEU A 55 -6.89 -11.17 18.68
CA LEU A 55 -6.68 -11.52 20.09
C LEU A 55 -5.25 -12.01 20.33
N ARG A 56 -4.73 -12.88 19.47
CA ARG A 56 -3.33 -13.34 19.54
C ARG A 56 -2.36 -12.16 19.43
N PHE A 57 -2.57 -11.25 18.48
CA PHE A 57 -1.75 -10.05 18.33
C PHE A 57 -1.72 -9.22 19.63
N LEU A 58 -2.85 -9.07 20.31
CA LEU A 58 -2.94 -8.28 21.54
C LEU A 58 -2.23 -8.94 22.74
N VAL A 59 -2.20 -10.27 22.78
CA VAL A 59 -1.78 -11.05 23.97
C VAL A 59 -0.40 -11.70 23.81
N VAL A 60 0.08 -11.98 22.60
CA VAL A 60 1.25 -12.84 22.35
C VAL A 60 2.43 -12.11 21.70
N ASP A 61 2.36 -11.82 20.39
CA ASP A 61 3.56 -11.50 19.58
C ASP A 61 3.58 -10.07 19.01
N ARG A 62 2.46 -9.33 19.03
CA ARG A 62 2.28 -8.03 18.37
C ARG A 62 2.82 -7.98 16.93
N ASP A 63 2.79 -9.12 16.23
CA ASP A 63 3.26 -9.20 14.85
C ASP A 63 2.20 -8.60 13.92
N ARG A 64 2.49 -7.39 13.43
CA ARG A 64 1.62 -6.68 12.51
C ARG A 64 1.55 -7.35 11.15
N GLY A 65 2.65 -7.92 10.65
CA GLY A 65 2.68 -8.62 9.37
C GLY A 65 1.75 -9.82 9.39
N ARG A 66 1.90 -10.66 10.42
CA ARG A 66 1.04 -11.84 10.61
C ARG A 66 -0.44 -11.46 10.71
N LEU A 67 -0.78 -10.45 11.51
CA LEU A 67 -2.17 -10.00 11.64
C LEU A 67 -2.75 -9.52 10.29
N LYS A 68 -1.97 -8.75 9.52
CA LYS A 68 -2.37 -8.28 8.19
C LYS A 68 -2.60 -9.45 7.23
N GLY A 69 -1.71 -10.45 7.23
CA GLY A 69 -1.86 -11.67 6.45
C GLY A 69 -3.09 -12.49 6.85
N GLU A 70 -3.28 -12.76 8.14
CA GLU A 70 -4.45 -13.53 8.62
C GLU A 70 -5.78 -12.82 8.28
N LEU A 71 -5.84 -11.49 8.36
CA LEU A 71 -7.01 -10.72 7.92
C LEU A 71 -7.23 -10.80 6.41
N LEU A 72 -6.17 -10.62 5.62
CA LEU A 72 -6.24 -10.65 4.16
C LEU A 72 -6.68 -12.04 3.68
N HIS A 73 -6.10 -13.10 4.23
CA HIS A 73 -6.51 -14.48 3.97
C HIS A 73 -7.98 -14.72 4.33
N ALA A 74 -8.41 -14.31 5.53
CA ALA A 74 -9.77 -14.58 6.00
C ALA A 74 -10.86 -13.88 5.17
N VAL A 75 -10.59 -12.67 4.67
CA VAL A 75 -11.60 -11.89 3.92
C VAL A 75 -11.42 -12.03 2.41
N MET A 76 -10.19 -11.93 1.93
CA MET A 76 -9.88 -11.87 0.50
C MET A 76 -9.36 -13.20 -0.07
N GLY A 77 -9.04 -14.18 0.77
CA GLY A 77 -8.62 -15.52 0.34
C GLY A 77 -9.55 -16.13 -0.72
N GLY A 78 -8.97 -16.81 -1.69
CA GLY A 78 -9.65 -17.46 -2.82
C GLY A 78 -10.24 -16.49 -3.86
N ALA A 79 -10.12 -15.17 -3.69
CA ALA A 79 -10.51 -14.20 -4.72
C ALA A 79 -9.69 -14.40 -5.99
N ARG A 80 -10.34 -14.31 -7.15
CA ARG A 80 -9.62 -14.37 -8.43
C ARG A 80 -8.85 -13.09 -8.67
N ARG A 81 -7.70 -13.18 -9.32
CA ARG A 81 -6.83 -12.06 -9.68
C ARG A 81 -7.60 -10.92 -10.33
N GLU A 82 -8.41 -11.22 -11.34
CA GLU A 82 -9.26 -10.26 -12.03
C GLU A 82 -10.21 -9.48 -11.08
N GLN A 83 -10.79 -10.16 -10.08
CA GLN A 83 -11.66 -9.52 -9.10
C GLN A 83 -10.90 -8.56 -8.21
N VAL A 84 -9.67 -8.93 -7.83
CA VAL A 84 -8.77 -8.10 -7.03
C VAL A 84 -8.31 -6.91 -7.83
N GLU A 85 -7.89 -7.08 -9.09
CA GLU A 85 -7.47 -6.01 -9.99
C GLU A 85 -8.59 -4.99 -10.24
N ALA A 86 -9.80 -5.46 -10.60
CA ALA A 86 -10.95 -4.59 -10.79
C ALA A 86 -11.29 -3.79 -9.52
N TRP A 87 -11.12 -4.40 -8.34
CA TRP A 87 -11.28 -3.71 -7.08
C TRP A 87 -10.17 -2.69 -6.83
N THR A 88 -8.90 -3.06 -7.08
CA THR A 88 -7.74 -2.19 -6.90
C THR A 88 -7.89 -0.91 -7.69
N THR A 89 -8.27 -0.98 -8.97
CA THR A 89 -8.49 0.22 -9.78
C THR A 89 -9.57 1.13 -9.22
N ALA A 90 -10.69 0.56 -8.77
CA ALA A 90 -11.77 1.34 -8.16
C ALA A 90 -11.40 1.91 -6.78
N PHE A 91 -10.53 1.23 -6.03
CA PHE A 91 -10.04 1.66 -4.73
C PHE A 91 -9.03 2.79 -4.86
N VAL A 92 -7.98 2.61 -5.67
CA VAL A 92 -6.88 3.57 -5.83
C VAL A 92 -7.40 4.91 -6.35
N ARG A 93 -8.26 4.89 -7.36
CA ARG A 93 -8.92 6.10 -7.87
C ARG A 93 -9.63 6.88 -6.76
N ARG A 94 -10.34 6.18 -5.86
CA ARG A 94 -11.06 6.80 -4.74
C ARG A 94 -10.11 7.29 -3.65
N LEU A 95 -9.08 6.51 -3.35
CA LEU A 95 -8.06 6.81 -2.36
C LEU A 95 -7.31 8.08 -2.74
N ILE A 96 -6.85 8.21 -3.98
CA ILE A 96 -6.13 9.41 -4.43
C ILE A 96 -7.05 10.63 -4.40
N ALA A 97 -8.30 10.48 -4.85
CA ALA A 97 -9.25 11.59 -4.90
C ALA A 97 -9.67 12.11 -3.52
N ARG A 98 -9.78 11.23 -2.51
CA ARG A 98 -10.45 11.55 -1.23
C ARG A 98 -9.74 11.06 0.02
N GLY A 99 -8.63 10.35 -0.10
CA GLY A 99 -7.91 9.71 1.01
C GLY A 99 -6.52 10.28 1.27
N CYS A 100 -5.91 11.00 0.33
CA CYS A 100 -4.55 11.54 0.48
C CYS A 100 -4.51 12.96 1.07
N PHE A 101 -3.48 13.26 1.86
CA PHE A 101 -3.15 14.63 2.29
C PHE A 101 -2.82 15.49 1.07
N ARG A 102 -3.34 16.72 1.03
CA ARG A 102 -3.12 17.62 -0.11
C ARG A 102 -1.65 18.02 -0.18
N GLU A 103 -1.07 18.25 0.99
CA GLU A 103 0.32 18.61 1.24
C GLU A 103 1.26 17.52 0.73
N ALA A 104 0.96 16.25 1.00
CA ALA A 104 1.73 15.13 0.49
C ALA A 104 1.69 15.04 -1.03
N LEU A 105 0.51 15.20 -1.65
CA LEU A 105 0.37 15.22 -3.10
C LEU A 105 1.16 16.38 -3.73
N ASN A 106 1.13 17.56 -3.12
CA ASN A 106 1.89 18.73 -3.58
C ASN A 106 3.41 18.50 -3.46
N CYS A 107 3.86 17.87 -2.37
CA CYS A 107 5.26 17.52 -2.15
C CYS A 107 5.77 16.52 -3.22
N ILE A 108 5.00 15.46 -3.48
CA ILE A 108 5.28 14.51 -4.57
C ILE A 108 5.38 15.24 -5.91
N ALA A 109 4.40 16.09 -6.23
CA ALA A 109 4.39 16.85 -7.48
C ALA A 109 5.63 17.76 -7.60
N HIS A 110 6.01 18.44 -6.52
CA HIS A 110 7.21 19.29 -6.49
C HIS A 110 8.47 18.49 -6.82
N HIS A 111 8.73 17.39 -6.10
CA HIS A 111 9.90 16.56 -6.36
C HIS A 111 9.92 15.98 -7.77
N ARG A 112 8.76 15.61 -8.33
CA ARG A 112 8.65 15.23 -9.74
C ARG A 112 9.03 16.35 -10.69
N THR A 113 8.57 17.59 -10.44
CA THR A 113 8.88 18.74 -11.31
C THR A 113 10.36 19.12 -11.30
N VAL A 114 11.04 18.86 -10.17
CA VAL A 114 12.49 19.13 -10.02
C VAL A 114 13.35 17.99 -10.61
N GLY A 115 12.73 16.86 -10.96
CA GLY A 115 13.41 15.72 -11.58
C GLY A 115 14.02 14.73 -10.57
N ASP A 116 13.55 14.73 -9.32
CA ASP A 116 14.00 13.77 -8.33
C ASP A 116 13.45 12.35 -8.61
N HIS A 117 14.23 11.34 -8.23
CA HIS A 117 13.86 9.93 -8.33
C HIS A 117 13.01 9.52 -7.13
N LEU A 118 11.75 9.26 -7.39
CA LEU A 118 10.76 8.94 -6.35
C LEU A 118 10.59 7.45 -6.11
N VAL A 119 10.68 7.05 -4.83
CA VAL A 119 10.44 5.68 -4.37
C VAL A 119 9.29 5.66 -3.35
N LEU A 120 8.26 4.85 -3.60
CA LEU A 120 7.18 4.60 -2.65
C LEU A 120 7.56 3.40 -1.78
N MET A 121 7.88 3.63 -0.50
CA MET A 121 8.31 2.59 0.42
C MET A 121 7.26 2.39 1.50
N SER A 122 6.55 1.27 1.51
CA SER A 122 5.43 1.04 2.42
C SER A 122 5.45 -0.36 3.04
N ALA A 123 5.13 -0.46 4.32
CA ALA A 123 4.96 -1.73 5.02
C ALA A 123 3.57 -2.38 4.79
N THR A 124 2.82 -1.92 3.78
CA THR A 124 1.58 -2.58 3.34
C THR A 124 1.83 -3.48 2.12
N VAL A 125 0.76 -3.98 1.52
CA VAL A 125 0.79 -5.05 0.53
C VAL A 125 0.92 -4.57 -0.92
N ASP A 126 1.55 -5.40 -1.74
CA ASP A 126 1.72 -5.21 -3.18
C ASP A 126 0.43 -5.30 -4.02
N LEU A 127 -0.73 -5.58 -3.40
CA LEU A 127 -2.02 -5.61 -4.09
C LEU A 127 -2.43 -4.26 -4.71
N TYR A 128 -2.02 -3.16 -4.12
CA TYR A 128 -2.45 -1.82 -4.53
C TYR A 128 -1.34 -0.77 -4.51
N VAL A 129 -0.22 -1.02 -3.81
CA VAL A 129 0.95 -0.13 -3.83
C VAL A 129 1.47 0.14 -5.26
N PRO A 130 1.59 -0.87 -6.15
CA PRO A 130 2.05 -0.61 -7.53
C PRO A 130 1.14 0.34 -8.29
N GLU A 131 -0.18 0.20 -8.14
CA GLU A 131 -1.13 1.07 -8.85
C GLU A 131 -1.16 2.48 -8.25
N ILE A 132 -0.96 2.64 -6.93
CA ILE A 132 -0.77 3.96 -6.31
C ILE A 132 0.50 4.62 -6.83
N ALA A 133 1.63 3.88 -6.85
CA ALA A 133 2.91 4.36 -7.34
C ALA A 133 2.79 4.89 -8.78
N ALA A 134 2.18 4.09 -9.66
CA ALA A 134 1.94 4.48 -11.05
C ALA A 134 1.07 5.74 -11.17
N ASN A 135 -0.04 5.82 -10.44
CA ASN A 135 -0.95 6.97 -10.51
C ASN A 135 -0.34 8.27 -9.95
N LEU A 136 0.58 8.18 -8.99
CA LEU A 136 1.25 9.34 -8.40
C LEU A 136 2.59 9.69 -9.08
N GLY A 137 3.05 8.85 -10.01
CA GLY A 137 4.26 9.07 -10.80
C GLY A 137 5.56 8.76 -10.05
N PHE A 138 5.52 7.72 -9.22
CA PHE A 138 6.72 7.13 -8.62
C PHE A 138 7.48 6.28 -9.65
N HIS A 139 8.80 6.21 -9.49
CA HIS A 139 9.67 5.43 -10.37
C HIS A 139 9.79 3.99 -9.86
N GLU A 140 9.85 3.84 -8.54
CA GLU A 140 9.98 2.54 -7.88
C GLU A 140 9.05 2.45 -6.67
N TYR A 141 8.80 1.22 -6.23
CA TYR A 141 8.11 0.94 -4.99
C TYR A 141 8.71 -0.25 -4.27
N VAL A 142 8.60 -0.26 -2.95
CA VAL A 142 9.01 -1.36 -2.07
C VAL A 142 7.86 -1.63 -1.10
N CYS A 143 7.37 -2.85 -1.08
CA CYS A 143 6.25 -3.26 -0.23
C CYS A 143 6.24 -4.75 0.08
N SER A 144 5.38 -5.17 1.00
CA SER A 144 5.24 -6.58 1.37
C SER A 144 4.49 -7.34 0.30
N HIS A 145 5.03 -8.47 -0.14
CA HIS A 145 4.40 -9.30 -1.16
C HIS A 145 3.34 -10.20 -0.57
N VAL A 146 2.20 -10.35 -1.27
CA VAL A 146 1.19 -11.34 -0.92
C VAL A 146 1.30 -12.60 -1.76
N ALA A 147 1.08 -13.75 -1.13
CA ALA A 147 1.08 -15.04 -1.79
C ALA A 147 -0.17 -15.25 -2.67
N TRP A 148 0.06 -15.83 -3.84
CA TRP A 148 -0.96 -16.26 -4.80
C TRP A 148 -0.80 -17.76 -5.08
N GLN A 149 -1.93 -18.46 -5.21
CA GLN A 149 -2.00 -19.81 -5.73
C GLN A 149 -2.70 -19.75 -7.09
N ASP A 150 -1.93 -19.90 -8.17
CA ASP A 150 -2.37 -19.63 -9.54
C ASP A 150 -3.01 -18.22 -9.66
N ASP A 151 -4.25 -18.15 -10.10
CA ASP A 151 -5.04 -16.92 -10.19
C ASP A 151 -5.85 -16.61 -8.94
N ARG A 152 -5.56 -17.26 -7.81
CA ARG A 152 -6.30 -17.06 -6.56
C ARG A 152 -5.42 -16.48 -5.48
N LEU A 153 -5.93 -15.44 -4.83
CA LEU A 153 -5.26 -14.83 -3.69
C LEU A 153 -5.23 -15.82 -2.54
N GLU A 154 -4.03 -16.20 -2.08
CA GLU A 154 -3.90 -16.91 -0.81
C GLU A 154 -4.01 -15.91 0.34
N GLY A 155 -3.36 -14.75 0.20
CA GLY A 155 -3.47 -13.66 1.19
C GLY A 155 -2.58 -13.86 2.41
N ARG A 156 -1.44 -14.55 2.26
CA ARG A 156 -0.37 -14.63 3.26
C ARG A 156 0.79 -13.71 2.87
N LEU A 157 1.55 -13.24 3.86
CA LEU A 157 2.78 -12.45 3.68
C LEU A 157 4.02 -13.34 3.85
#